data_AF-A0A7J6S2V1-F1
#
_entry.id   AF-A0A7J6S2V1-F1
#
_cell.length_a   1.000
_cell.length_b   1.000
_cell.length_c   1.000
_cell.angle_alpha   90.00
_cell.angle_beta   90.00
_cell.angle_gamma   90.00
#
_symmetry.space_group_name_H-M   'P 1'
#
loop_
_entity.id
_entity.type
_entity.pdbx_description
1 polymer ?
#
loop_
_entity_poly.entity_id
_entity_poly.type
_entity_poly.pdbx_seq_one_letter_code
_entity_poly.pdbx_strand_id
1 'polypeptide(L)'
;EIPFRLEIQGRHLDVRRAARHAALAWFTFKELCDRPLGAADYLAIGKHYHTIFIEDVPVLTMNERDQVRRFITLIDGLYEAGTKLVCSAEADPGALFSISEEDKSSSAFDEVFAWDRTVSRLMEMQSGEYLSEHARKLSADQMLGQYELNNLSKEDMDDLWFRYDRDDSGSIDVSELTLLLEDLTEHVEGHRNVPAEVVIASMDFLDLDKNGVIDRNEFDQYCQKYGLAITGPIKLGNATA
;
A
#
# COMPACT_ATOMS: atom_id res chain seq x y z
N GLU A 1 8.69 -12.84 9.77
CA GLU A 1 8.08 -12.21 8.59
C GLU A 1 7.26 -13.26 7.86
N ILE A 2 5.94 -13.20 8.00
CA ILE A 2 5.01 -14.01 7.21
C ILE A 2 4.69 -13.17 5.97
N PRO A 3 4.85 -13.70 4.74
CA PRO A 3 4.59 -12.92 3.53
C PRO A 3 3.10 -12.58 3.43
N PHE A 4 2.79 -11.30 3.21
CA PHE A 4 1.45 -10.86 2.89
C PHE A 4 1.07 -11.31 1.47
N ARG A 5 -0.12 -11.87 1.30
CA ARG A 5 -0.62 -12.30 -0.01
C ARG A 5 -1.49 -11.23 -0.62
N LEU A 6 -0.95 -10.53 -1.61
CA LEU A 6 -1.73 -9.63 -2.44
C LEU A 6 -2.54 -10.45 -3.46
N GLU A 7 -3.86 -10.33 -3.45
CA GLU A 7 -4.72 -10.97 -4.46
C GLU A 7 -4.83 -10.10 -5.72
N ILE A 8 -4.53 -10.71 -6.87
CA ILE A 8 -4.50 -10.04 -8.16
C ILE A 8 -5.22 -10.94 -9.17
N GLN A 9 -6.47 -10.61 -9.50
CA GLN A 9 -7.27 -11.32 -10.51
C GLN A 9 -7.24 -12.86 -10.35
N GLY A 10 -7.38 -13.35 -9.11
CA GLY A 10 -7.36 -14.78 -8.79
C GLY A 10 -5.97 -15.43 -8.65
N ARG A 11 -4.90 -14.63 -8.66
CA ARG A 11 -3.53 -15.05 -8.30
C ARG A 11 -3.09 -14.39 -7.00
N HIS A 12 -2.15 -15.03 -6.29
CA HIS A 12 -1.55 -14.45 -5.09
C HIS A 12 -0.09 -14.06 -5.34
N LEU A 13 0.27 -12.85 -4.96
CA LEU A 13 1.65 -12.38 -4.89
C LEU A 13 2.08 -12.29 -3.43
N ASP A 14 3.02 -13.13 -3.04
CA ASP A 14 3.66 -13.06 -1.73
C ASP A 14 4.59 -11.84 -1.65
N VAL A 15 4.24 -10.88 -0.81
CA VAL A 15 5.05 -9.70 -0.46
C VAL A 15 5.70 -9.96 0.89
N ARG A 16 7.00 -10.24 0.88
CA ARG A 16 7.73 -10.69 2.09
C ARG A 16 7.99 -9.58 3.09
N ARG A 17 8.21 -8.36 2.60
CA ARG A 17 8.49 -7.16 3.40
C ARG A 17 7.48 -6.08 3.04
N ALA A 18 6.47 -5.90 3.87
CA ALA A 18 5.47 -4.86 3.72
C ALA A 18 5.08 -4.29 5.09
N ALA A 19 4.75 -3.00 5.11
CA ALA A 19 4.08 -2.34 6.21
C ALA A 19 2.72 -1.88 5.68
N ARG A 20 1.67 -2.67 5.91
CA ARG A 20 0.33 -2.44 5.33
C ARG A 20 -0.33 -1.18 5.89
N HIS A 21 -0.15 -0.93 7.18
CA HIS A 21 -0.64 0.28 7.84
C HIS A 21 -0.11 1.57 7.20
N ALA A 22 1.14 1.54 6.73
CA ALA A 22 1.80 2.66 6.06
C ALA A 22 1.74 2.54 4.51
N ALA A 23 1.07 1.52 3.97
CA ALA A 23 1.03 1.20 2.55
C ALA A 23 2.42 1.23 1.88
N LEU A 24 3.40 0.65 2.57
CA LEU A 24 4.77 0.50 2.08
C LEU A 24 5.04 -0.96 1.72
N ALA A 25 5.73 -1.19 0.61
CA ALA A 25 6.26 -2.50 0.27
C ALA A 25 7.72 -2.43 -0.15
N TRP A 26 8.46 -3.49 0.16
CA TRP A 26 9.87 -3.64 -0.18
C TRP A 26 10.07 -4.93 -0.97
N PHE A 27 10.70 -4.79 -2.13
CA PHE A 27 11.00 -5.90 -3.04
C PHE A 27 12.47 -5.89 -3.45
N THR A 28 13.00 -7.05 -3.78
CA THR A 28 14.20 -7.16 -4.62
C THR A 28 13.82 -7.02 -6.10
N PHE A 29 14.76 -6.59 -6.94
CA PHE A 29 14.57 -6.61 -8.40
C PHE A 29 14.13 -7.99 -8.90
N LYS A 30 14.74 -9.07 -8.35
CA LYS A 30 14.43 -10.45 -8.74
C LYS A 30 13.00 -10.86 -8.40
N GLU A 31 12.47 -10.44 -7.26
CA GLU A 31 11.08 -10.73 -6.89
C GLU A 31 10.06 -10.13 -7.86
N LEU A 32 10.41 -9.02 -8.53
CA LEU A 32 9.53 -8.38 -9.50
C LEU A 32 9.82 -8.85 -10.94
N CYS A 33 11.09 -8.88 -11.34
CA CYS A 33 11.48 -9.03 -12.74
C CYS A 33 11.96 -10.45 -13.13
N ASP A 34 12.31 -11.33 -12.18
CA ASP A 34 12.65 -12.74 -12.47
C ASP A 34 11.44 -13.68 -12.34
N ARG A 35 10.26 -13.13 -12.03
CA ARG A 35 8.99 -13.86 -11.94
C ARG A 35 8.08 -13.50 -13.11
N PRO A 36 7.14 -14.37 -13.51
CA PRO A 36 6.20 -14.10 -14.59
C PRO A 36 5.06 -13.15 -14.14
N LEU A 37 5.44 -11.92 -13.75
CA LEU A 37 4.52 -10.83 -13.44
C LEU A 37 4.26 -9.98 -14.69
N GLY A 38 3.04 -9.44 -14.80
CA GLY A 38 2.60 -8.61 -15.91
C GLY A 38 2.00 -7.28 -15.47
N ALA A 39 1.49 -6.51 -16.43
CA ALA A 39 0.96 -5.17 -16.20
C ALA A 39 -0.12 -5.11 -15.10
N ALA A 40 -1.05 -6.06 -15.10
CA ALA A 40 -2.10 -6.13 -14.07
C ALA A 40 -1.52 -6.35 -12.67
N ASP A 41 -0.42 -7.08 -12.54
CA ASP A 41 0.25 -7.30 -11.25
C ASP A 41 0.88 -6.02 -10.74
N TYR A 42 1.70 -5.37 -11.57
CA TYR A 42 2.39 -4.15 -11.17
C TYR A 42 1.43 -3.00 -10.85
N LEU A 43 0.36 -2.87 -11.64
CA LEU A 43 -0.70 -1.90 -11.35
C LEU A 43 -1.41 -2.22 -10.03
N ALA A 44 -1.67 -3.50 -9.73
CA ALA A 44 -2.25 -3.88 -8.46
C ALA A 44 -1.31 -3.57 -7.28
N ILE A 45 -0.01 -3.87 -7.40
CA ILE A 45 0.99 -3.52 -6.38
C ILE A 45 0.98 -2.00 -6.14
N GLY A 46 1.08 -1.18 -7.19
CA GLY A 46 1.06 0.29 -7.06
C GLY A 46 -0.25 0.87 -6.53
N LYS A 47 -1.39 0.17 -6.72
CA LYS A 47 -2.67 0.56 -6.13
C LYS A 47 -2.79 0.24 -4.64
N HIS A 48 -2.09 -0.80 -4.18
CA HIS A 48 -2.11 -1.22 -2.77
C HIS A 48 -1.06 -0.50 -1.93
N TYR A 49 0.11 -0.22 -2.51
CA TYR A 49 1.21 0.46 -1.84
C TYR A 49 1.47 1.82 -2.47
N HIS A 50 1.33 2.89 -1.69
CA HIS A 50 1.64 4.24 -2.19
C HIS A 50 3.15 4.48 -2.35
N THR A 51 3.98 3.65 -1.71
CA THR A 51 5.43 3.75 -1.82
C THR A 51 6.05 2.36 -1.87
N ILE A 52 6.89 2.17 -2.87
CA ILE A 52 7.57 0.91 -3.13
C ILE A 52 9.07 1.15 -3.07
N PHE A 53 9.74 0.29 -2.31
CA PHE A 53 11.18 0.16 -2.27
C PHE A 53 11.61 -1.01 -3.14
N ILE A 54 12.58 -0.78 -4.03
CA ILE A 54 13.20 -1.84 -4.84
C ILE A 54 14.70 -1.86 -4.59
N GLU A 55 15.22 -2.94 -4.06
CA GLU A 55 16.67 -3.13 -3.90
C GLU A 55 17.29 -3.92 -5.06
N ASP A 56 18.59 -3.72 -5.24
CA ASP A 56 19.45 -4.45 -6.16
C ASP A 56 18.99 -4.44 -7.63
N VAL A 57 18.62 -3.28 -8.16
CA VAL A 57 18.35 -3.11 -9.60
C VAL A 57 19.68 -3.14 -10.37
N PRO A 58 19.97 -4.19 -11.16
CA PRO A 58 21.23 -4.31 -11.87
C PRO A 58 21.26 -3.45 -13.13
N VAL A 59 22.44 -3.25 -13.72
CA VAL A 59 22.52 -2.82 -15.12
C VAL A 59 21.99 -3.93 -16.02
N LEU A 60 20.92 -3.64 -16.76
CA LEU A 60 20.28 -4.59 -17.65
C LEU A 60 20.95 -4.62 -19.02
N THR A 61 20.91 -5.80 -19.65
CA THR A 61 21.46 -6.00 -20.99
C THR A 61 20.45 -6.65 -21.92
N MET A 62 20.76 -6.68 -23.21
CA MET A 62 19.95 -7.37 -24.22
C MET A 62 19.91 -8.90 -24.07
N ASN A 63 20.73 -9.47 -23.19
CA ASN A 63 20.65 -10.89 -22.81
C ASN A 63 19.48 -11.17 -21.86
N GLU A 64 18.96 -10.13 -21.18
CA GLU A 64 17.92 -10.21 -20.15
C GLU A 64 16.63 -9.52 -20.64
N ARG A 65 16.26 -9.76 -21.91
CA ARG A 65 15.12 -9.06 -22.56
C ARG A 65 13.83 -9.16 -21.77
N ASP A 66 13.57 -10.31 -21.16
CA ASP A 66 12.36 -10.51 -20.36
C ASP A 66 12.36 -9.63 -19.11
N GLN A 67 13.49 -9.50 -18.42
CA GLN A 67 13.69 -8.62 -17.27
C GLN A 67 13.55 -7.15 -17.70
N VAL A 68 14.14 -6.75 -18.82
CA VAL A 68 14.00 -5.41 -19.39
C VAL A 68 12.53 -5.08 -19.63
N ARG A 69 11.80 -5.96 -20.33
CA ARG A 69 10.37 -5.77 -20.61
C ARG A 69 9.54 -5.72 -19.33
N ARG A 70 9.85 -6.56 -18.35
CA ARG A 70 9.15 -6.57 -17.05
C ARG A 70 9.43 -5.32 -16.25
N PHE A 71 10.67 -4.82 -16.24
CA PHE A 71 11.02 -3.58 -15.56
C PHE A 71 10.33 -2.37 -16.21
N ILE A 72 10.31 -2.29 -17.55
CA ILE A 72 9.53 -1.28 -18.28
C ILE A 72 8.06 -1.33 -17.86
N THR A 73 7.47 -2.53 -17.87
CA THR A 73 6.05 -2.72 -17.51
C THR A 73 5.79 -2.38 -16.03
N LEU A 74 6.73 -2.69 -15.14
CA LEU A 74 6.69 -2.33 -13.73
C LEU A 74 6.66 -0.81 -13.56
N ILE A 75 7.62 -0.09 -14.14
CA ILE A 75 7.67 1.37 -14.05
C ILE A 75 6.41 2.00 -14.65
N ASP A 76 5.92 1.49 -15.79
CA ASP A 76 4.66 1.97 -16.38
C ASP A 76 3.48 1.78 -15.42
N GLY A 77 3.35 0.60 -14.78
CA GLY A 77 2.29 0.33 -13.82
C GLY A 77 2.37 1.17 -12.54
N LEU A 78 3.57 1.39 -12.01
CA LEU A 78 3.79 2.24 -10.83
C LEU A 78 3.53 3.71 -11.15
N TYR A 79 3.97 4.17 -12.31
CA TYR A 79 3.74 5.52 -12.79
C TYR A 79 2.24 5.80 -12.96
N GLU A 80 1.52 4.89 -13.62
CA GLU A 80 0.06 4.97 -13.80
C GLU A 80 -0.69 4.98 -12.46
N ALA A 81 -0.22 4.20 -11.48
CA ALA A 81 -0.80 4.18 -10.14
C ALA A 81 -0.48 5.43 -9.30
N GLY A 82 0.44 6.30 -9.74
CA GLY A 82 0.95 7.42 -8.95
C GLY A 82 1.75 6.95 -7.73
N THR A 83 2.50 5.85 -7.87
CA THR A 83 3.25 5.25 -6.76
C THR A 83 4.61 5.92 -6.60
N LYS A 84 5.00 6.24 -5.36
CA LYS A 84 6.38 6.67 -5.09
C LYS A 84 7.32 5.48 -5.20
N LEU A 85 8.37 5.64 -6.00
CA LEU A 85 9.41 4.64 -6.14
C LEU A 85 10.69 5.14 -5.45
N VAL A 86 11.23 4.31 -4.58
CA VAL A 86 12.61 4.44 -4.07
C VAL A 86 13.34 3.19 -4.48
N CYS A 87 14.48 3.30 -5.16
CA CYS A 87 15.24 2.13 -5.54
C CYS A 87 16.75 2.29 -5.35
N SER A 88 17.41 1.17 -5.10
CA SER A 88 18.86 1.03 -5.19
C SER A 88 19.17 0.45 -6.57
N ALA A 89 19.91 1.20 -7.37
CA ALA A 89 20.30 0.81 -8.73
C ALA A 89 21.81 0.91 -8.92
N GLU A 90 22.36 0.02 -9.74
CA GLU A 90 23.80 -0.03 -10.04
C GLU A 90 24.27 1.16 -10.90
N ALA A 91 23.36 1.81 -11.62
CA ALA A 91 23.64 2.99 -12.43
C ALA A 91 22.44 3.95 -12.46
N ASP A 92 22.68 5.18 -12.92
CA ASP A 92 21.62 6.17 -13.17
C ASP A 92 20.64 5.68 -14.25
N PRO A 93 19.37 6.15 -14.27
CA PRO A 93 18.34 5.65 -15.18
C PRO A 93 18.76 5.55 -16.66
N GLY A 94 19.52 6.53 -17.16
CA GLY A 94 20.00 6.54 -18.55
C GLY A 94 21.11 5.54 -18.87
N ALA A 95 21.82 5.04 -17.86
CA ALA A 95 22.91 4.05 -17.99
C ALA A 95 22.52 2.66 -17.47
N LEU A 96 21.31 2.52 -16.92
CA LEU A 96 20.81 1.28 -16.33
C LEU A 96 20.42 0.21 -17.37
N PHE A 97 20.42 0.56 -18.65
CA PHE A 97 20.28 -0.39 -19.76
C PHE A 97 21.44 -0.23 -20.75
N SER A 98 22.29 -1.24 -20.80
CA SER A 98 23.47 -1.28 -21.66
C SER A 98 23.17 -2.03 -22.95
N ILE A 99 23.26 -1.32 -24.07
CA ILE A 99 23.01 -1.86 -25.41
C ILE A 99 24.31 -1.81 -26.21
N SER A 100 24.75 -2.94 -26.77
CA SER A 100 25.91 -2.97 -27.66
C SER A 100 25.56 -2.45 -29.07
N GLU A 101 26.55 -2.04 -29.85
CA GLU A 101 26.34 -1.61 -31.25
C GLU A 101 25.77 -2.74 -32.13
N GLU A 102 26.06 -4.00 -31.80
CA GLU A 102 25.53 -5.18 -32.51
C GLU A 102 24.04 -5.41 -32.21
N ASP A 103 23.62 -5.12 -30.97
CA ASP A 103 22.21 -5.24 -30.57
C ASP A 103 21.32 -4.22 -31.27
N LYS A 104 21.85 -3.01 -31.54
CA LYS A 104 21.11 -1.92 -32.21
C LYS A 104 20.71 -2.26 -33.65
N SER A 105 21.36 -3.24 -34.31
CA SER A 105 20.99 -3.65 -35.66
C SER A 105 19.90 -4.74 -35.70
N SER A 106 19.51 -5.26 -34.54
CA SER A 106 18.58 -6.38 -34.40
C SER A 106 17.16 -5.89 -34.06
N SER A 107 16.21 -6.79 -33.81
CA SER A 107 14.85 -6.52 -33.32
C SER A 107 14.76 -5.79 -31.96
N ALA A 108 15.85 -5.17 -31.50
CA ALA A 108 16.02 -4.44 -30.25
C ALA A 108 15.41 -3.02 -30.29
N PHE A 109 15.10 -2.49 -31.47
CA PHE A 109 14.59 -1.12 -31.62
C PHE A 109 13.37 -0.84 -30.75
N ASP A 110 12.48 -1.82 -30.61
CA ASP A 110 11.26 -1.68 -29.80
C ASP A 110 11.59 -1.59 -28.30
N GLU A 111 12.53 -2.40 -27.80
CA GLU A 111 12.98 -2.32 -26.40
C GLU A 111 13.74 -1.04 -26.09
N VAL A 112 14.63 -0.60 -26.98
CA VAL A 112 15.37 0.66 -26.79
C VAL A 112 14.40 1.84 -26.71
N PHE A 113 13.45 1.92 -27.63
CA PHE A 113 12.46 2.99 -27.63
C PHE A 113 11.54 2.95 -26.39
N ALA A 114 11.12 1.75 -25.97
CA ALA A 114 10.35 1.59 -24.75
C ALA A 114 11.17 1.95 -23.49
N TRP A 115 12.47 1.68 -23.50
CA TRP A 115 13.38 2.06 -22.42
C TRP A 115 13.54 3.58 -22.30
N ASP A 116 13.70 4.31 -23.41
CA ASP A 116 13.81 5.77 -23.40
C ASP A 116 12.59 6.45 -22.74
N ARG A 117 11.39 5.91 -23.00
CA ARG A 117 10.17 6.34 -22.28
C ARG A 117 10.22 6.01 -20.80
N THR A 118 10.80 4.86 -20.44
CA THR A 118 10.96 4.42 -19.05
C THR A 118 11.92 5.34 -18.30
N VAL A 119 13.03 5.73 -18.92
CA VAL A 119 13.98 6.71 -18.36
C VAL A 119 13.29 8.04 -18.11
N SER A 120 12.50 8.52 -19.07
CA SER A 120 11.76 9.77 -18.93
C SER A 120 10.82 9.74 -17.73
N ARG A 121 10.08 8.65 -17.55
CA ARG A 121 9.21 8.44 -16.37
C ARG A 121 10.01 8.37 -15.07
N LEU A 122 11.11 7.63 -15.03
CA LEU A 122 11.96 7.56 -13.85
C LEU A 122 12.51 8.93 -13.44
N MET A 123 12.85 9.78 -14.41
CA MET A 123 13.29 11.16 -14.15
C MET A 123 12.14 12.03 -13.63
N GLU A 124 10.94 11.90 -14.21
CA GLU A 124 9.74 12.61 -13.76
C GLU A 124 9.31 12.20 -12.34
N MET A 125 9.38 10.90 -12.02
CA MET A 125 9.07 10.36 -10.68
C MET A 125 10.01 10.89 -9.59
N GLN A 126 11.17 11.43 -9.96
CA GLN A 126 12.11 12.09 -9.04
C GLN A 126 11.81 13.59 -8.85
N SER A 127 10.93 14.18 -9.66
CA SER A 127 10.61 15.59 -9.57
C SER A 127 9.85 15.93 -8.28
N GLY A 128 10.05 17.15 -7.76
CA GLY A 128 9.32 17.63 -6.60
C GLY A 128 7.80 17.72 -6.83
N GLU A 129 7.39 18.01 -8.07
CA GLU A 129 5.98 18.02 -8.49
C GLU A 129 5.38 16.61 -8.34
N TYR A 130 6.02 15.59 -8.91
CA TYR A 130 5.55 14.20 -8.76
C TYR A 130 5.51 13.77 -7.28
N LEU A 131 6.56 14.07 -6.51
CA LEU A 131 6.65 13.68 -5.11
C LEU A 131 5.66 14.42 -4.19
N SER A 132 5.14 15.58 -4.61
CA SER A 132 4.19 16.39 -3.83
C SER A 132 2.73 16.20 -4.26
N GLU A 133 2.44 16.10 -5.57
CA GLU A 133 1.08 15.91 -6.10
C GLU A 133 0.66 14.44 -6.16
N HIS A 134 1.59 13.53 -6.47
CA HIS A 134 1.34 12.07 -6.52
C HIS A 134 1.74 11.33 -5.24
N ALA A 135 1.98 12.04 -4.13
CA ALA A 135 1.96 11.43 -2.80
C ALA A 135 0.54 11.00 -2.43
N ARG A 136 0.00 10.03 -3.16
CA ARG A 136 -1.31 9.45 -2.91
C ARG A 136 -1.33 8.97 -1.47
N LYS A 137 -2.03 9.70 -0.59
CA LYS A 137 -2.56 9.09 0.62
C LYS A 137 -3.61 8.10 0.13
N LEU A 138 -3.50 6.82 0.50
CA LEU A 138 -4.63 5.92 0.26
C LEU A 138 -5.85 6.56 0.91
N SER A 139 -6.98 6.58 0.20
CA SER A 139 -8.24 6.90 0.88
C SER A 139 -8.50 5.84 1.95
N ALA A 140 -9.32 6.19 2.94
CA ALA A 140 -9.73 5.26 3.98
C ALA A 140 -10.28 3.96 3.37
N ASP A 141 -11.11 4.09 2.33
CA ASP A 141 -11.68 2.96 1.59
C ASP A 141 -10.61 2.02 0.99
N GLN A 142 -9.62 2.58 0.29
CA GLN A 142 -8.55 1.77 -0.32
C GLN A 142 -7.65 1.10 0.73
N MET A 143 -7.50 1.70 1.90
CA MET A 143 -6.69 1.18 2.99
C MET A 143 -7.43 0.07 3.74
N LEU A 144 -8.67 0.33 4.16
CA LEU A 144 -9.50 -0.63 4.89
C LEU A 144 -9.90 -1.83 4.02
N GLY A 145 -10.04 -1.64 2.71
CA GLY A 145 -10.27 -2.72 1.75
C GLY A 145 -9.14 -3.76 1.68
N GLN A 146 -7.99 -3.52 2.31
CA GLN A 146 -6.89 -4.48 2.41
C GLN A 146 -7.06 -5.48 3.56
N TYR A 147 -8.04 -5.25 4.45
CA TYR A 147 -8.25 -6.04 5.66
C TYR A 147 -9.59 -6.79 5.59
N GLU A 148 -9.60 -8.04 6.04
CA GLU A 148 -10.86 -8.73 6.34
C GLU A 148 -11.41 -8.22 7.68
N LEU A 149 -12.14 -7.10 7.69
CA LEU A 149 -12.58 -6.43 8.93
C LEU A 149 -13.45 -7.30 9.87
N ASN A 150 -14.06 -8.37 9.36
CA ASN A 150 -14.83 -9.36 10.13
C ASN A 150 -13.95 -10.49 10.73
N ASN A 151 -12.70 -10.60 10.30
CA ASN A 151 -11.81 -11.72 10.59
C ASN A 151 -10.34 -11.24 10.62
N LEU A 152 -10.06 -10.32 11.53
CA LEU A 152 -8.73 -9.73 11.68
C LEU A 152 -7.77 -10.72 12.34
N SER A 153 -6.63 -10.95 11.71
CA SER A 153 -5.48 -11.57 12.34
C SER A 153 -4.83 -10.63 13.36
N LYS A 154 -3.96 -11.16 14.23
CA LYS A 154 -3.19 -10.33 15.16
C LYS A 154 -2.35 -9.28 14.44
N GLU A 155 -1.78 -9.60 13.28
CA GLU A 155 -1.00 -8.66 12.48
C GLU A 155 -1.88 -7.54 11.89
N ASP A 156 -3.13 -7.84 11.51
CA ASP A 156 -4.09 -6.83 11.05
C ASP A 156 -4.45 -5.84 12.18
N MET A 157 -4.64 -6.37 13.40
CA MET A 157 -4.92 -5.55 14.57
C MET A 157 -3.74 -4.67 14.94
N ASP A 158 -2.52 -5.22 14.91
CA ASP A 158 -1.30 -4.48 15.15
C ASP A 158 -1.12 -3.36 14.12
N ASP A 159 -1.34 -3.65 12.84
CA ASP A 159 -1.28 -2.67 11.75
C ASP A 159 -2.30 -1.53 11.95
N LEU A 160 -3.54 -1.85 12.28
CA LEU A 160 -4.60 -0.86 12.49
C LEU A 160 -4.33 -0.01 13.74
N TRP A 161 -3.81 -0.62 14.81
CA TRP A 161 -3.36 0.10 15.99
C TRP A 161 -2.35 1.20 15.63
N PHE A 162 -1.23 0.84 14.98
CA PHE A 162 -0.18 1.81 14.62
C PHE A 162 -0.64 2.87 13.63
N ARG A 163 -1.71 2.60 12.87
CA ARG A 163 -2.26 3.57 11.93
C ARG A 163 -3.03 4.68 12.64
N TYR A 164 -3.75 4.33 13.70
CA TYR A 164 -4.65 5.27 14.37
C TYR A 164 -4.02 5.91 15.61
N ASP A 165 -3.10 5.23 16.28
CA ASP A 165 -2.17 5.81 17.26
C ASP A 165 -1.13 6.68 16.53
N ARG A 166 -1.55 7.88 16.12
CA ARG A 166 -0.80 8.76 15.22
C ARG A 166 0.35 9.47 15.91
N ASP A 167 0.22 9.67 17.21
CA ASP A 167 1.25 10.28 18.03
C ASP A 167 2.17 9.26 18.71
N ASP A 168 1.95 7.96 18.46
CA ASP A 168 2.71 6.84 19.03
C ASP A 168 2.72 6.90 20.57
N SER A 169 1.60 7.36 21.16
CA SER A 169 1.42 7.47 22.60
C SER A 169 1.21 6.11 23.26
N GLY A 170 0.88 5.08 22.48
CA GLY A 170 0.52 3.77 22.99
C GLY A 170 -0.91 3.71 23.52
N SER A 171 -1.77 4.66 23.12
CA SER A 171 -3.19 4.69 23.42
C SER A 171 -3.96 5.40 22.31
N ILE A 172 -5.20 4.97 22.03
CA ILE A 172 -6.08 5.66 21.08
C ILE A 172 -6.93 6.69 21.83
N ASP A 173 -6.77 7.97 21.51
CA ASP A 173 -7.59 9.04 22.07
C ASP A 173 -8.93 9.22 21.30
N VAL A 174 -9.77 10.16 21.76
CA VAL A 174 -11.06 10.45 21.12
C VAL A 174 -10.91 10.94 19.68
N SER A 175 -9.87 11.73 19.38
CA SER A 175 -9.59 12.24 18.04
C SER A 175 -9.18 11.12 17.09
N GLU A 176 -8.34 10.20 17.58
CA GLU A 176 -7.86 9.03 16.84
C GLU A 176 -8.96 7.99 16.63
N LEU A 177 -9.79 7.75 17.66
CA LEU A 177 -11.00 6.94 17.53
C LEU A 177 -11.97 7.55 16.54
N THR A 178 -12.14 8.88 16.55
CA THR A 178 -12.98 9.57 15.57
C THR A 178 -12.48 9.31 14.15
N LEU A 179 -11.17 9.42 13.90
CA LEU A 179 -10.58 9.11 12.59
C LEU A 179 -10.81 7.65 12.18
N LEU A 180 -10.66 6.70 13.11
CA LEU A 180 -10.97 5.29 12.86
C LEU A 180 -12.43 5.11 12.44
N LEU A 181 -13.37 5.71 13.18
CA LEU A 181 -14.79 5.59 12.89
C LEU A 181 -15.15 6.26 11.56
N GLU A 182 -14.63 7.46 11.28
CA GLU A 182 -14.85 8.16 10.01
C GLU A 182 -14.38 7.33 8.81
N ASP A 183 -13.19 6.72 8.93
CA ASP A 183 -12.61 5.90 7.89
C ASP A 183 -13.41 4.60 7.68
N LEU A 184 -13.86 3.96 8.76
CA LEU A 184 -14.76 2.78 8.70
C LEU A 184 -16.11 3.12 8.07
N THR A 185 -16.69 4.28 8.41
CA THR A 185 -17.94 4.76 7.81
C THR A 185 -17.76 5.08 6.33
N GLU A 186 -16.62 5.63 5.93
CA GLU A 186 -16.33 5.84 4.51
C GLU A 186 -16.29 4.51 3.75
N HIS A 187 -15.62 3.51 4.30
CA HIS A 187 -15.48 2.20 3.68
C HIS A 187 -16.81 1.44 3.56
N VAL A 188 -17.69 1.56 4.56
CA VAL A 188 -18.96 0.80 4.57
C VAL A 188 -20.14 1.58 3.97
N GLU A 189 -20.25 2.87 4.27
CA GLU A 189 -21.41 3.70 3.92
C GLU A 189 -21.10 4.73 2.82
N GLY A 190 -19.83 4.92 2.46
CA GLY A 190 -19.40 5.86 1.42
C GLY A 190 -19.33 7.33 1.89
N HIS A 191 -19.42 7.59 3.18
CA HIS A 191 -19.29 8.93 3.76
C HIS A 191 -18.55 8.95 5.09
N ARG A 192 -17.95 10.08 5.45
CA ARG A 192 -17.20 10.23 6.72
C ARG A 192 -18.02 10.84 7.86
N ASN A 193 -19.34 11.02 7.69
CA ASN A 193 -20.14 11.68 8.71
C ASN A 193 -20.46 10.72 9.86
N VAL A 194 -19.74 10.86 10.97
CA VAL A 194 -19.98 10.10 12.21
C VAL A 194 -20.57 11.04 13.27
N PRO A 195 -21.79 10.78 13.76
CA PRO A 195 -22.37 11.56 14.84
C PRO A 195 -21.53 11.48 16.11
N ALA A 196 -21.43 12.60 16.85
CA ALA A 196 -20.66 12.65 18.09
C ALA A 196 -21.15 11.63 19.12
N GLU A 197 -22.45 11.33 19.13
CA GLU A 197 -23.06 10.33 20.00
C GLU A 197 -22.50 8.92 19.74
N VAL A 198 -22.16 8.61 18.48
CA VAL A 198 -21.56 7.31 18.11
C VAL A 198 -20.12 7.25 18.60
N VAL A 199 -19.35 8.34 18.47
CA VAL A 199 -17.97 8.41 18.99
C VAL A 199 -17.95 8.22 20.50
N ILE A 200 -18.82 8.93 21.23
CA ILE A 200 -18.92 8.84 22.69
C ILE A 200 -19.35 7.43 23.12
N ALA A 201 -20.38 6.87 22.49
CA ALA A 201 -20.83 5.51 22.80
C ALA A 201 -19.77 4.45 22.48
N SER A 202 -18.96 4.67 21.43
CA SER A 202 -17.83 3.80 21.10
C SER A 202 -16.74 3.90 22.16
N MET A 203 -16.41 5.13 22.59
CA MET A 203 -15.44 5.36 23.66
C MET A 203 -15.87 4.69 24.96
N ASP A 204 -17.10 4.95 25.42
CA ASP A 204 -17.66 4.35 26.64
C ASP A 204 -17.70 2.82 26.62
N PHE A 205 -17.69 2.22 25.42
CA PHE A 205 -17.71 0.78 25.23
C PHE A 205 -16.30 0.17 25.14
N LEU A 206 -15.37 0.87 24.49
CA LEU A 206 -14.00 0.43 24.26
C LEU A 206 -13.12 0.66 25.50
N ASP A 207 -13.27 1.80 26.16
CA ASP A 207 -12.56 2.20 27.39
C ASP A 207 -13.18 1.47 28.60
N LEU A 208 -12.60 0.32 28.95
CA LEU A 208 -13.09 -0.58 29.98
C LEU A 208 -12.77 -0.05 31.38
N ASP A 209 -11.62 0.61 31.54
CA ASP A 209 -11.18 1.16 32.82
C ASP A 209 -11.66 2.61 33.07
N LYS A 210 -12.21 3.26 32.04
CA LYS A 210 -12.77 4.62 32.02
C LYS A 210 -11.74 5.71 32.24
N ASN A 211 -10.52 5.49 31.75
CA ASN A 211 -9.42 6.45 31.88
C ASN A 211 -9.45 7.55 30.80
N GLY A 212 -10.35 7.45 29.81
CA GLY A 212 -10.53 8.41 28.73
C GLY A 212 -9.64 8.19 27.51
N VAL A 213 -8.93 7.06 27.44
CA VAL A 213 -8.16 6.58 26.27
C VAL A 213 -8.42 5.08 26.08
N ILE A 214 -8.18 4.55 24.89
CA ILE A 214 -8.28 3.11 24.64
C ILE A 214 -6.88 2.54 24.59
N ASP A 215 -6.53 1.67 25.53
CA ASP A 215 -5.23 1.01 25.54
C ASP A 215 -5.17 -0.19 24.59
N ARG A 216 -3.95 -0.73 24.42
CA ARG A 216 -3.72 -1.86 23.52
C ARG A 216 -4.51 -3.10 23.90
N ASN A 217 -4.68 -3.39 25.19
CA ASN A 217 -5.41 -4.56 25.66
C ASN A 217 -6.91 -4.41 25.44
N GLU A 218 -7.44 -3.19 25.59
CA GLU A 218 -8.84 -2.86 25.35
C GLU A 218 -9.19 -3.00 23.87
N PHE A 219 -8.35 -2.42 23.00
CA PHE A 219 -8.49 -2.56 21.55
C PHE A 219 -8.40 -4.03 21.12
N ASP A 220 -7.42 -4.78 21.63
CA ASP A 220 -7.25 -6.19 21.29
C ASP A 220 -8.46 -7.04 21.71
N GLN A 221 -9.00 -6.80 22.91
CA GLN A 221 -10.19 -7.49 23.41
C GLN A 221 -11.41 -7.19 22.54
N TYR A 222 -11.56 -5.94 22.09
CA TYR A 222 -12.65 -5.57 21.20
C TYR A 222 -12.54 -6.26 19.85
N CYS A 223 -11.39 -6.13 19.17
CA CYS A 223 -11.18 -6.72 17.84
C CYS A 223 -11.29 -8.25 17.85
N GLN A 224 -10.82 -8.92 18.90
CA GLN A 224 -10.99 -10.38 19.03
C GLN A 224 -12.45 -10.80 19.18
N LYS A 225 -13.28 -9.97 19.81
CA LYS A 225 -14.67 -10.30 20.13
C LYS A 225 -15.64 -9.90 19.02
N TYR A 226 -15.37 -8.81 18.31
CA TYR A 226 -16.31 -8.20 17.37
C TYR A 226 -15.74 -7.96 15.97
N GLY A 227 -14.43 -8.13 15.77
CA GLY A 227 -13.73 -7.57 14.60
C GLY A 227 -13.74 -6.04 14.63
N LEU A 228 -13.49 -5.41 13.48
CA LEU A 228 -13.71 -3.97 13.25
C LEU A 228 -15.01 -3.68 12.49
N ALA A 229 -15.62 -4.71 11.93
CA ALA A 229 -16.87 -4.59 11.21
C ALA A 229 -18.06 -4.37 12.16
N ILE A 230 -19.07 -3.69 11.61
CA ILE A 230 -20.30 -3.14 12.22
C ILE A 230 -21.27 -4.24 12.71
N THR A 231 -20.75 -5.24 13.40
CA THR A 231 -21.51 -6.33 14.04
C THR A 231 -21.38 -6.28 15.57
N GLY A 232 -20.47 -5.45 16.07
CA GLY A 232 -20.41 -5.05 17.48
C GLY A 232 -21.50 -4.05 17.88
N PRO A 233 -21.51 -3.60 19.14
CA PRO A 233 -22.47 -2.61 19.64
C PRO A 233 -22.32 -1.23 18.98
N ILE A 234 -21.17 -0.96 18.35
CA ILE A 234 -20.95 0.18 17.48
C ILE A 234 -21.65 -0.10 16.14
N LYS A 235 -22.95 0.20 16.09
CA LYS A 235 -23.70 0.19 14.83
C LYS A 235 -23.48 1.52 14.12
N LEU A 236 -22.60 1.54 13.11
CA LEU A 236 -22.44 2.70 12.23
C LEU A 236 -23.75 3.07 11.49
N GLY A 237 -24.69 2.13 11.38
CA GLY A 237 -26.06 2.37 10.91
C GLY A 237 -27.13 2.04 11.98
N ASN A 238 -27.62 3.08 12.67
CA ASN A 238 -29.04 3.34 12.99
C ASN A 238 -29.15 4.51 13.98
N ALA A 239 -28.81 5.72 13.53
CA ALA A 239 -29.47 6.91 14.04
C ALA A 239 -30.77 7.12 13.25
N THR A 240 -31.72 6.18 13.37
CA THR A 240 -33.11 6.49 13.03
C THR A 240 -33.67 7.37 14.15
N ALA A 241 -33.87 8.65 13.84
CA ALA A 241 -34.90 9.45 14.50
C ALA A 241 -36.28 8.82 14.27
#